data_AF-R6DYH4-F1
#
_entry.id   AF-R6DYH4-F1
#
_cell.length_a   1.000
_cell.length_b   1.000
_cell.length_c   1.000
_cell.angle_alpha   90.00
_cell.angle_beta   90.00
_cell.angle_gamma   90.00
#
_symmetry.space_group_name_H-M   'P 1'
#
loop_
_entity.id
_entity.type
_entity.pdbx_description
1 polymer ?
#
loop_
_entity_poly.entity_id
_entity_poly.type
_entity_poly.pdbx_seq_one_letter_code
_entity_poly.pdbx_strand_id
1 'polypeptide(L)'
;MGNPAIGILHKNPEAELNRELLRRYRGKVEHKSYNYNLLEQYLDENFDYRERTVESLELQFFKESYEADCPEGVGFSPISFLILENSKSERLYSAQCDSSEITLTIEKGSGFFSTDSWVLHEELFLARGVTQEDIESENRKFLDYLFYLDKHKSGRAQIGPTAE
;
A
#
# COMPACT_ATOMS: atom_id res chain seq x y z
N MET A 1 -51.75 17.93 13.66
CA MET A 1 -51.30 16.71 12.96
C MET A 1 -49.85 16.95 12.55
N GLY A 2 -48.89 16.39 13.29
CA GLY A 2 -47.46 16.54 12.99
C GLY A 2 -47.03 15.45 12.02
N ASN A 3 -46.47 15.83 10.88
CA ASN A 3 -45.81 14.89 9.98
C ASN A 3 -44.61 14.26 10.71
N PRO A 4 -44.49 12.92 10.79
CA PRO A 4 -43.26 12.32 11.25
C PRO A 4 -42.21 12.53 10.17
N ALA A 5 -41.13 13.22 10.52
CA ALA A 5 -39.94 13.29 9.68
C ALA A 5 -39.41 11.86 9.51
N ILE A 6 -39.60 11.27 8.33
CA ILE A 6 -38.90 10.05 7.93
C ILE A 6 -37.44 10.48 7.74
N GLY A 7 -36.64 10.30 8.79
CA GLY A 7 -35.20 10.42 8.71
C GLY A 7 -34.69 9.36 7.75
N ILE A 8 -34.38 9.74 6.52
CA ILE A 8 -33.59 8.92 5.62
C ILE A 8 -32.22 8.81 6.28
N LEU A 9 -31.98 7.70 6.99
CA LEU A 9 -30.65 7.29 7.41
C LEU A 9 -29.83 7.10 6.13
N HIS A 10 -29.09 8.13 5.73
CA HIS A 10 -28.08 8.03 4.69
C HIS A 10 -27.05 7.00 5.18
N LYS A 11 -27.16 5.76 4.68
CA LYS A 11 -26.14 4.74 4.89
C LYS A 11 -24.87 5.23 4.22
N ASN A 12 -23.78 5.35 4.99
CA ASN A 12 -22.47 5.62 4.42
C ASN A 12 -21.99 4.33 3.70
N PRO A 13 -21.91 4.32 2.36
CA PRO A 13 -21.56 3.11 1.61
C PRO A 13 -20.13 2.63 1.91
N GLU A 14 -19.21 3.53 2.23
CA GLU A 14 -17.84 3.18 2.62
C GLU A 14 -17.82 2.44 3.97
N ALA A 15 -18.63 2.89 4.93
CA ALA A 15 -18.73 2.22 6.23
C ALA A 15 -19.36 0.82 6.12
N GLU A 16 -20.31 0.63 5.19
CA GLU A 16 -20.90 -0.68 4.91
C GLU A 16 -19.90 -1.62 4.23
N LEU A 17 -19.15 -1.11 3.26
CA LEU A 17 -18.07 -1.86 2.60
C LEU A 17 -16.98 -2.28 3.59
N ASN A 18 -16.46 -1.36 4.41
CA ASN A 18 -15.41 -1.66 5.39
C ASN A 18 -15.85 -2.74 6.38
N ARG A 19 -17.10 -2.68 6.85
CA ARG A 19 -17.67 -3.73 7.72
C ARG A 19 -17.69 -5.09 7.04
N GLU A 20 -18.07 -5.14 5.76
CA GLU A 20 -18.09 -6.39 4.99
C GLU A 20 -16.68 -6.97 4.79
N LEU A 21 -15.71 -6.11 4.45
CA LEU A 21 -14.30 -6.47 4.31
C LEU A 21 -13.74 -7.05 5.62
N LEU A 22 -13.95 -6.34 6.74
CA LEU A 22 -13.53 -6.78 8.07
C LEU A 22 -14.15 -8.14 8.42
N ARG A 23 -15.46 -8.31 8.21
CA ARG A 23 -16.16 -9.59 8.46
C ARG A 23 -15.56 -10.73 7.64
N ARG A 24 -15.21 -10.47 6.38
CA ARG A 24 -14.76 -11.49 5.44
C ARG A 24 -13.30 -11.89 5.63
N TYR A 25 -12.44 -10.94 5.99
CA TYR A 25 -11.00 -11.11 5.92
C TYR A 25 -10.26 -10.94 7.24
N ARG A 26 -10.79 -10.26 8.26
CA ARG A 26 -10.03 -9.94 9.49
C ARG A 26 -9.37 -11.16 10.13
N GLY A 27 -10.12 -12.26 10.31
CA GLY A 27 -9.60 -13.51 10.86
C GLY A 27 -8.76 -14.37 9.90
N LYS A 28 -8.52 -13.91 8.68
CA LYS A 28 -7.74 -14.60 7.64
C LYS A 28 -6.42 -13.88 7.32
N VAL A 29 -6.18 -12.71 7.92
CA VAL A 29 -4.94 -11.96 7.75
C VAL A 29 -3.99 -12.35 8.87
N GLU A 30 -2.77 -12.73 8.48
CA GLU A 30 -1.66 -12.89 9.42
C GLU A 30 -0.98 -11.54 9.61
N HIS A 31 -0.76 -11.13 10.86
CA HIS A 31 0.02 -9.94 11.15
C HIS A 31 1.49 -10.17 10.81
N LYS A 32 2.15 -9.14 10.27
CA LYS A 32 3.57 -9.13 10.01
C LYS A 32 4.13 -7.78 10.46
N SER A 33 5.22 -7.81 11.23
CA SER A 33 5.99 -6.58 11.46
C SER A 33 6.45 -6.04 10.12
N TYR A 34 6.44 -4.72 9.97
CA TYR A 34 7.01 -4.09 8.79
C TYR A 34 8.47 -4.53 8.63
N ASN A 35 8.81 -4.98 7.44
CA ASN A 35 10.09 -5.64 7.20
C ASN A 35 10.67 -5.17 5.86
N TYR A 36 11.78 -4.45 5.94
CA TYR A 36 12.54 -4.01 4.77
C TYR A 36 12.92 -5.18 3.86
N ASN A 37 13.32 -6.34 4.41
CA ASN A 37 13.76 -7.47 3.61
C ASN A 37 12.63 -8.04 2.72
N LEU A 38 11.36 -7.93 3.16
CA LEU A 38 10.23 -8.34 2.32
C LEU A 38 10.02 -7.36 1.15
N LEU A 39 10.23 -6.07 1.40
CA LEU A 39 10.18 -5.06 0.35
C LEU A 39 11.35 -5.23 -0.63
N GLU A 40 12.56 -5.44 -0.11
CA GLU A 40 13.76 -5.68 -0.92
C GLU A 40 13.60 -6.94 -1.78
N GLN A 41 13.16 -8.05 -1.21
CA GLN A 41 12.87 -9.27 -1.96
C GLN A 41 11.83 -9.04 -3.05
N TYR A 42 10.74 -8.31 -2.73
CA TYR A 42 9.72 -7.98 -3.72
C TYR A 42 10.30 -7.15 -4.87
N LEU A 43 11.14 -6.16 -4.57
CA LEU A 43 11.78 -5.32 -5.58
C LEU A 43 12.71 -6.17 -6.49
N ASP A 44 13.54 -7.03 -5.90
CA ASP A 44 14.47 -7.90 -6.63
C ASP A 44 13.76 -8.88 -7.57
N GLU A 45 12.63 -9.43 -7.14
CA GLU A 45 11.85 -10.37 -7.93
C GLU A 45 11.09 -9.69 -9.08
N ASN A 46 10.64 -8.45 -8.89
CA ASN A 46 9.65 -7.82 -9.77
C ASN A 46 10.19 -6.69 -10.64
N PHE A 47 11.35 -6.11 -10.33
CA PHE A 47 11.86 -4.94 -11.03
C PHE A 47 13.36 -4.99 -11.25
N ASP A 48 13.82 -4.21 -12.24
CA ASP A 48 15.21 -3.79 -12.29
C ASP A 48 15.26 -2.34 -11.79
N TYR A 49 16.18 -2.04 -10.87
CA TYR A 49 16.28 -0.75 -10.21
C TYR A 49 17.74 -0.40 -9.93
N ARG A 50 18.01 0.88 -9.67
CA ARG A 50 19.34 1.35 -9.24
C ARG A 50 19.21 2.24 -8.01
N GLU A 51 20.17 2.15 -7.11
CA GLU A 51 20.28 3.10 -6.00
C GLU A 51 20.54 4.51 -6.54
N ARG A 52 19.95 5.52 -5.90
CA ARG A 52 20.13 6.94 -6.23
C ARG A 52 20.47 7.74 -4.99
N THR A 53 21.30 8.75 -5.17
CA THR A 53 21.51 9.79 -4.15
C THR A 53 20.31 10.73 -4.15
N VAL A 54 19.82 11.06 -2.97
CA VAL A 54 18.68 11.96 -2.79
C VAL A 54 19.16 13.30 -2.23
N GLU A 55 18.55 14.39 -2.72
CA GLU A 55 18.84 15.72 -2.19
C GLU A 55 18.36 15.87 -0.75
N SER A 56 19.06 16.69 0.04
CA SER A 56 18.77 16.89 1.46
C SER A 56 17.31 17.30 1.73
N LEU A 57 16.69 18.05 0.83
CA LEU A 57 15.31 18.51 0.99
C LEU A 57 14.29 17.38 0.81
N GLU A 58 14.46 16.53 -0.21
CA GLU A 58 13.59 15.36 -0.42
C GLU A 58 13.74 14.38 0.76
N LEU A 59 14.96 14.19 1.23
CA LEU A 59 15.24 13.37 2.41
C LEU A 59 14.56 13.92 3.67
N GLN A 60 14.51 15.25 3.81
CA GLN A 60 13.83 15.91 4.91
C GLN A 60 12.33 15.67 4.88
N PHE A 61 11.67 15.82 3.73
CA PHE A 61 10.23 15.53 3.60
C PHE A 61 9.90 14.07 3.89
N PHE A 62 10.76 13.15 3.44
CA PHE A 62 10.62 11.74 3.76
C PHE A 62 10.73 11.49 5.27
N LYS A 63 11.70 12.13 5.94
CA LYS A 63 11.88 12.03 7.38
C LYS A 63 10.69 12.56 8.18
N GLU A 64 10.16 13.73 7.80
CA GLU A 64 8.99 14.32 8.44
C GLU A 64 7.76 13.40 8.33
N SER A 65 7.58 12.77 7.16
CA SER A 65 6.51 11.79 6.95
C SER A 65 6.72 10.52 7.77
N TYR A 66 7.96 10.04 7.84
CA TYR A 66 8.34 8.88 8.65
C TYR A 66 8.06 9.12 10.15
N GLU A 67 8.47 10.26 10.69
CA GLU A 67 8.29 10.57 12.12
C GLU A 67 6.81 10.77 12.51
N ALA A 68 5.98 11.23 11.57
CA ALA A 68 4.53 11.33 11.78
C ALA A 68 3.85 9.95 11.85
N ASP A 69 4.33 8.99 11.06
CA ASP A 69 3.78 7.64 10.95
C ASP A 69 4.42 6.62 11.90
N CYS A 70 5.63 6.91 12.41
CA CYS A 70 6.43 6.04 13.26
C CYS A 70 7.10 6.86 14.39
N PRO A 71 6.33 7.25 15.43
CA PRO A 71 6.79 8.16 16.49
C PRO A 71 7.93 7.60 17.37
N GLU A 72 8.18 6.28 17.35
CA GLU A 72 9.28 5.61 18.05
C GLU A 72 10.33 5.11 17.06
N GLY A 73 11.10 6.03 16.49
CA GLY A 73 12.13 5.70 15.51
C GLY A 73 13.35 4.99 16.10
N VAL A 74 13.46 3.68 15.89
CA VAL A 74 14.76 3.03 15.69
C VAL A 74 15.46 3.72 14.50
N GLY A 75 16.79 3.87 14.57
CA GLY A 75 17.59 4.80 13.75
C GLY A 75 17.15 5.01 12.30
N PHE A 76 17.25 6.26 11.81
CA PHE A 76 16.86 6.66 10.46
C PHE A 76 17.94 6.31 9.44
N SER A 77 17.72 5.25 8.64
CA SER A 77 18.65 4.79 7.60
C SER A 77 17.94 4.60 6.25
N PRO A 78 17.52 5.69 5.58
CA PRO A 78 16.84 5.61 4.29
C PRO A 78 17.78 5.14 3.17
N ILE A 79 17.20 4.44 2.21
CA ILE A 79 17.80 4.10 0.92
C ILE A 79 16.81 4.46 -0.19
N SER A 80 17.32 4.94 -1.32
CA SER A 80 16.47 5.41 -2.40
C SER A 80 16.86 4.77 -3.72
N PHE A 81 15.85 4.48 -4.52
CA PHE A 81 15.95 3.76 -5.77
C PHE A 81 15.24 4.52 -6.88
N LEU A 82 15.76 4.35 -8.09
CA LEU A 82 15.07 4.62 -9.34
C LEU A 82 14.67 3.27 -9.94
N ILE A 83 13.38 3.05 -10.17
CA ILE A 83 12.90 1.90 -10.92
C ILE A 83 13.18 2.15 -12.41
N LEU A 84 13.76 1.17 -13.09
CA LEU A 84 14.14 1.32 -14.51
C LEU A 84 12.95 1.01 -15.41
N GLU A 85 12.72 1.83 -16.44
CA GLU A 85 11.71 1.58 -17.47
C GLU A 85 12.12 0.42 -18.38
N ASN A 86 11.42 -0.71 -18.27
CA ASN A 86 11.59 -1.89 -19.11
C ASN A 86 10.36 -2.80 -19.03
N SER A 87 10.44 -4.01 -19.59
CA SER A 87 9.31 -4.96 -19.60
C SER A 87 8.84 -5.41 -18.22
N LYS A 88 9.69 -5.37 -17.18
CA LYS A 88 9.28 -5.71 -15.82
C LYS A 88 8.47 -4.59 -15.16
N SER A 89 8.73 -3.33 -15.51
CA SER A 89 8.09 -2.15 -14.94
C SER A 89 7.03 -1.52 -15.83
N GLU A 90 6.75 -2.11 -17.00
CA GLU A 90 5.78 -1.62 -18.00
C GLU A 90 4.44 -1.21 -17.38
N ARG A 91 3.91 -2.04 -16.46
CA ARG A 91 2.64 -1.76 -15.75
C ARG A 91 2.68 -0.50 -14.89
N LEU A 92 3.83 -0.15 -14.32
CA LEU A 92 3.99 1.04 -13.50
C LEU A 92 4.02 2.29 -14.39
N TYR A 93 4.84 2.25 -15.44
CA TYR A 93 5.03 3.36 -16.38
C TYR A 93 3.80 3.62 -17.24
N SER A 94 3.08 2.57 -17.65
CA SER A 94 1.82 2.70 -18.41
C SER A 94 0.69 3.33 -17.60
N ALA A 95 0.78 3.25 -16.26
CA ALA A 95 -0.23 3.78 -15.34
C ALA A 95 0.09 5.19 -14.84
N GLN A 96 1.28 5.72 -15.13
CA GLN A 96 1.69 7.08 -14.80
C GLN A 96 1.40 8.00 -15.99
N CYS A 97 0.69 9.11 -15.75
CA CYS A 97 0.42 10.12 -16.77
C CYS A 97 1.54 11.17 -16.90
N ASP A 98 2.25 11.48 -15.81
CA ASP A 98 2.99 12.76 -15.70
C ASP A 98 4.46 12.63 -15.25
N SER A 99 4.93 11.46 -14.80
CA SER A 99 6.34 11.28 -14.37
C SER A 99 7.14 10.52 -15.41
N SER A 100 8.34 11.02 -15.74
CA SER A 100 9.31 10.30 -16.57
C SER A 100 10.11 9.26 -15.79
N GLU A 101 10.09 9.33 -14.46
CA GLU A 101 10.87 8.48 -13.57
C GLU A 101 10.03 8.00 -12.39
N ILE A 102 10.24 6.74 -11.98
CA ILE A 102 9.59 6.20 -10.78
C ILE A 102 10.62 6.10 -9.67
N THR A 103 10.42 6.89 -8.63
CA THR A 103 11.30 6.94 -7.47
C THR A 103 10.69 6.21 -6.28
N LEU A 104 11.56 5.61 -5.48
CA LEU A 104 11.19 4.89 -4.26
C LEU A 104 12.22 5.18 -3.17
N THR A 105 11.78 5.64 -2.02
CA THR A 105 12.63 5.78 -0.83
C THR A 105 12.09 4.88 0.27
N ILE A 106 12.96 4.08 0.91
CA ILE A 106 12.60 3.14 1.98
C ILE A 106 13.51 3.37 3.19
N GLU A 107 12.92 3.48 4.37
CA GLU A 107 13.61 3.45 5.66
C GLU A 107 13.85 1.98 6.05
N LYS A 108 15.11 1.57 6.20
CA LYS A 108 15.51 0.17 6.39
C LYS A 108 15.05 -0.43 7.72
N GLY A 109 14.99 0.36 8.80
CA GLY A 109 14.64 -0.14 10.13
C GLY A 109 13.15 -0.50 10.27
N SER A 110 12.28 0.28 9.64
CA SER A 110 10.82 0.24 9.77
C SER A 110 10.14 -0.25 8.50
N GLY A 111 10.84 -0.33 7.37
CA GLY A 111 10.26 -0.55 6.06
C GLY A 111 9.31 0.57 5.62
N PHE A 112 9.30 1.75 6.27
CA PHE A 112 8.54 2.92 5.82
C PHE A 112 9.00 3.32 4.43
N PHE A 113 8.08 3.64 3.53
CA PHE A 113 8.44 3.95 2.17
C PHE A 113 7.59 5.05 1.56
N SER A 114 8.13 5.71 0.54
CA SER A 114 7.47 6.72 -0.26
C SER A 114 7.84 6.53 -1.73
N THR A 115 6.86 6.70 -2.61
CA THR A 115 7.03 6.59 -4.06
C THR A 115 6.06 7.51 -4.78
N ASP A 116 6.45 7.99 -5.96
CA ASP A 116 5.64 8.77 -6.88
C ASP A 116 4.73 7.91 -7.80
N SER A 117 4.84 6.59 -7.72
CA SER A 117 3.99 5.65 -8.45
C SER A 117 2.90 5.09 -7.54
N TRP A 118 1.65 5.43 -7.83
CA TRP A 118 0.50 4.90 -7.09
C TRP A 118 0.39 3.38 -7.19
N VAL A 119 0.73 2.80 -8.35
CA VAL A 119 0.73 1.33 -8.54
C VAL A 119 1.80 0.69 -7.68
N LEU A 120 3.03 1.24 -7.68
CA LEU A 120 4.10 0.72 -6.86
C LEU A 120 3.80 0.88 -5.37
N HIS A 121 3.14 1.98 -4.99
CA HIS A 121 2.69 2.20 -3.61
C HIS A 121 1.77 1.07 -3.16
N GLU A 122 0.73 0.76 -3.95
CA GLU A 122 -0.18 -0.35 -3.64
C GLU A 122 0.57 -1.69 -3.55
N GLU A 123 1.46 -1.98 -4.49
CA GLU A 123 2.22 -3.23 -4.52
C GLU A 123 3.14 -3.40 -3.30
N LEU A 124 3.94 -2.38 -2.96
CA LEU A 124 4.84 -2.42 -1.81
C LEU A 124 4.07 -2.43 -0.50
N PHE A 125 2.94 -1.72 -0.44
CA PHE A 125 2.08 -1.73 0.72
C PHE A 125 1.61 -3.16 1.05
N LEU A 126 1.27 -3.94 0.04
CA LEU A 126 0.90 -5.35 0.20
C LEU A 126 2.09 -6.24 0.56
N ALA A 127 3.23 -6.04 -0.11
CA ALA A 127 4.44 -6.83 0.12
C ALA A 127 4.99 -6.64 1.55
N ARG A 128 4.93 -5.42 2.07
CA ARG A 128 5.31 -5.05 3.45
C ARG A 128 4.44 -5.72 4.51
N GLY A 129 3.16 -5.97 4.20
CA GLY A 129 2.19 -6.53 5.12
C GLY A 129 1.60 -5.52 6.11
N VAL A 130 0.80 -6.02 7.05
CA VAL A 130 0.06 -5.23 8.03
C VAL A 130 0.46 -5.61 9.46
N THR A 131 0.62 -4.61 10.33
CA THR A 131 0.99 -4.86 11.73
C THR A 131 -0.22 -5.28 12.55
N GLN A 132 0.04 -5.85 13.72
CA GLN A 132 -1.01 -6.15 14.70
C GLN A 132 -1.77 -4.89 15.13
N GLU A 133 -1.05 -3.77 15.31
CA GLU A 133 -1.65 -2.48 15.66
C GLU A 133 -2.60 -1.98 14.56
N ASP A 134 -2.21 -2.10 13.28
CA ASP A 134 -3.08 -1.73 12.15
C ASP A 134 -4.39 -2.55 12.15
N ILE A 135 -4.30 -3.86 12.46
CA ILE A 135 -5.45 -4.79 12.53
C ILE A 135 -6.36 -4.49 13.73
N GLU A 136 -5.77 -4.15 14.88
CA GLU A 136 -6.49 -3.86 16.12
C GLU A 136 -7.19 -2.50 16.07
N SER A 137 -6.50 -1.48 15.55
CA SER A 137 -7.02 -0.12 15.37
C SER A 137 -7.97 0.02 14.18
N GLU A 138 -8.04 -0.99 13.31
CA GLU A 138 -8.81 -0.97 12.06
C GLU A 138 -8.47 0.28 11.22
N ASN A 139 -7.19 0.67 11.22
CA ASN A 139 -6.78 1.90 10.57
C ASN A 139 -6.88 1.82 9.04
N ARG A 140 -6.65 2.97 8.40
CA ARG A 140 -6.79 3.08 6.95
C ARG A 140 -5.91 2.09 6.19
N LYS A 141 -4.67 1.87 6.65
CA LYS A 141 -3.71 0.92 6.07
C LYS A 141 -4.32 -0.49 6.04
N PHE A 142 -4.85 -0.98 7.16
CA PHE A 142 -5.47 -2.29 7.19
C PHE A 142 -6.70 -2.40 6.28
N LEU A 143 -7.56 -1.37 6.25
CA LEU A 143 -8.75 -1.36 5.39
C LEU A 143 -8.42 -1.39 3.89
N ASP A 144 -7.40 -0.62 3.46
CA ASP A 144 -6.94 -0.61 2.08
C ASP A 144 -6.34 -1.99 1.69
N TYR A 145 -5.62 -2.65 2.61
CA TYR A 145 -5.16 -4.04 2.43
C TYR A 145 -6.33 -5.01 2.20
N LEU A 146 -7.38 -4.92 3.02
CA LEU A 146 -8.56 -5.78 2.88
C LEU A 146 -9.32 -5.53 1.57
N PHE A 147 -9.44 -4.26 1.17
CA PHE A 147 -10.10 -3.88 -0.08
C PHE A 147 -9.38 -4.48 -1.28
N TYR A 148 -8.04 -4.41 -1.29
CA TYR A 148 -7.23 -5.04 -2.34
C TYR A 148 -7.43 -6.56 -2.40
N LEU A 149 -7.37 -7.25 -1.24
CA LEU A 149 -7.62 -8.69 -1.19
C LEU A 149 -8.98 -9.07 -1.81
N ASP A 150 -10.00 -8.25 -1.57
CA ASP A 150 -11.34 -8.49 -2.11
C ASP A 150 -11.41 -8.32 -3.63
N LYS A 151 -10.82 -7.23 -4.15
CA LYS A 151 -10.74 -6.95 -5.59
C LYS A 151 -10.02 -8.08 -6.33
N HIS A 152 -8.91 -8.58 -5.79
CA HIS A 152 -8.08 -9.59 -6.45
C HIS A 152 -8.58 -11.03 -6.27
N LYS A 153 -9.27 -11.37 -5.17
CA LYS A 153 -9.98 -12.66 -5.07
C LYS A 153 -11.23 -12.71 -5.94
N SER A 154 -11.96 -11.61 -6.04
CA SER A 154 -13.11 -11.50 -6.95
C SER A 154 -12.69 -11.50 -8.43
N GLY A 155 -11.50 -10.99 -8.75
CA GLY A 155 -10.90 -11.08 -10.09
C GLY A 155 -10.47 -12.49 -10.49
N ARG A 156 -9.99 -13.32 -9.55
CA ARG A 156 -9.67 -14.73 -9.83
C ARG A 156 -10.90 -15.61 -10.11
N ALA A 157 -12.10 -15.17 -9.75
CA ALA A 157 -13.34 -15.90 -10.05
C ALA A 157 -13.83 -15.73 -11.50
N GLN A 158 -13.20 -14.88 -12.33
CA GLN A 158 -13.61 -14.66 -13.73
C GLN A 158 -12.63 -15.22 -14.77
N ILE A 159 -11.55 -15.88 -14.36
CA ILE A 159 -10.65 -16.62 -15.26
C ILE A 159 -10.73 -18.12 -14.92
N GLY A 160 -11.92 -18.69 -15.13
CA GLY A 160 -12.06 -20.12 -15.39
C GLY A 160 -11.59 -20.40 -16.83
N PRO A 161 -11.05 -21.59 -17.13
CA PRO A 161 -10.53 -21.87 -18.46
C PRO A 161 -11.68 -21.79 -19.47
N THR A 162 -11.51 -20.98 -20.51
CA THR A 162 -12.24 -21.20 -21.76
C THR A 162 -11.75 -22.54 -22.29
N ALA A 163 -12.49 -23.60 -21.98
CA ALA A 163 -12.28 -24.89 -22.62
C ALA A 163 -12.70 -24.76 -24.08
N GLU A 164 -11.78 -25.11 -24.97
CA GLU A 164 -12.02 -25.39 -26.39
C GLU A 164 -13.06 -26.50 -26.59
#